data_AF-A0A5C5XU70-F1
#
_entry.id   AF-A0A5C5XU70-F1
#
_cell.length_a   1.000
_cell.length_b   1.000
_cell.length_c   1.000
_cell.angle_alpha   90.00
_cell.angle_beta   90.00
_cell.angle_gamma   90.00
#
_symmetry.space_group_name_H-M   'P 1'
#
loop_
_entity.id
_entity.type
_entity.pdbx_description
1 polymer ?
#
loop_
_entity_poly.entity_id
_entity_poly.type
_entity_poly.pdbx_seq_one_letter_code
_entity_poly.pdbx_strand_id
1 'polypeptide(L)'
;MDDHAQHEIRAYASVIGREIVAKWVPIAWEAFVDYRLEAMHLSRLDQVVINLLLAGQASDATEAAKSFGWIMEDGDGLKPNRERSEFEIKAAALGLTPTWL
;
A
#
# COMPACT_ATOMS: atom_id res chain seq x y z
N MET A 1 9.65 4.40 12.67
CA MET A 1 10.45 4.04 11.49
C MET A 1 9.57 4.27 10.28
N ASP A 2 9.19 5.52 10.12
CA ASP A 2 8.26 5.94 9.09
C ASP A 2 9.11 6.54 7.96
N ASP A 3 8.90 6.13 6.73
CA ASP A 3 9.68 6.60 5.60
C ASP A 3 9.44 8.07 5.27
N HIS A 4 8.31 8.62 5.70
CA HIS A 4 8.01 10.04 5.62
C HIS A 4 8.73 10.87 6.69
N ALA A 5 9.30 10.25 7.72
CA ALA A 5 10.04 10.96 8.77
C ALA A 5 11.46 11.35 8.32
N GLN A 6 11.98 12.44 8.89
CA GLN A 6 13.37 12.87 8.66
C GLN A 6 14.36 11.75 9.02
N HIS A 7 15.47 11.69 8.29
CA HIS A 7 16.41 10.58 8.38
C HIS A 7 16.98 10.43 9.79
N GLU A 8 17.38 11.53 10.41
CA GLU A 8 18.00 11.56 11.73
C GLU A 8 17.08 10.93 12.78
N ILE A 9 15.82 11.35 12.85
CA ILE A 9 14.87 10.82 13.83
C ILE A 9 14.49 9.37 13.53
N ARG A 10 14.44 8.97 12.27
CA ARG A 10 14.22 7.57 11.87
C ARG A 10 15.37 6.66 12.28
N ALA A 11 16.62 7.14 12.26
CA ALA A 11 17.77 6.38 12.76
C ALA A 11 17.65 6.10 14.26
N TYR A 12 17.32 7.13 15.07
CA TYR A 12 17.04 6.94 16.50
C TYR A 12 15.90 5.94 16.74
N ALA A 13 14.78 6.10 16.03
CA ALA A 13 13.65 5.19 16.15
C ALA A 13 14.02 3.74 15.78
N SER A 14 14.97 3.55 14.86
CA SER A 14 15.44 2.23 14.45
C SER A 14 16.23 1.53 15.54
N VAL A 15 17.18 2.22 16.17
CA VAL A 15 17.93 1.68 17.30
C VAL A 15 16.98 1.36 18.46
N ILE A 16 16.10 2.29 18.82
CA ILE A 16 15.15 2.10 19.93
C ILE A 16 14.25 0.89 19.67
N GLY A 17 13.60 0.82 18.51
CA GLY A 17 12.68 -0.27 18.19
C GLY A 17 13.38 -1.61 18.02
N ARG A 18 14.30 -1.70 17.06
CA ARG A 18 14.88 -2.97 16.60
C ARG A 18 15.96 -3.52 17.53
N GLU A 19 16.69 -2.68 18.26
CA GLU A 19 17.83 -3.14 19.07
C GLU A 19 17.55 -3.17 20.57
N ILE A 20 16.63 -2.35 21.06
CA ILE A 20 16.30 -2.23 22.49
C ILE A 20 14.93 -2.87 22.78
N VAL A 21 13.85 -2.32 22.22
CA VAL A 21 12.46 -2.78 22.51
C VAL A 21 12.25 -4.22 22.06
N ALA A 22 12.75 -4.60 20.88
CA ALA A 22 12.68 -5.97 20.37
C ALA A 22 13.28 -7.00 21.33
N LYS A 23 14.36 -6.66 22.05
CA LYS A 23 15.00 -7.56 23.03
C LYS A 23 14.31 -7.51 24.39
N TRP A 24 13.77 -6.36 24.77
CA TRP A 24 13.16 -6.15 26.07
C TRP A 24 11.76 -6.78 26.17
N VAL A 25 10.92 -6.61 25.15
CA VAL A 25 9.52 -7.06 25.13
C VAL A 25 9.20 -7.80 23.83
N PRO A 26 9.83 -8.97 23.57
CA PRO A 26 9.82 -9.62 22.27
C PRO A 26 8.42 -9.96 21.74
N ILE A 27 7.52 -10.45 22.59
CA ILE A 27 6.14 -10.81 22.18
C ILE A 27 5.34 -9.57 21.77
N ALA A 28 5.46 -8.48 22.53
CA ALA A 28 4.78 -7.23 22.21
C ALA A 28 5.38 -6.55 20.97
N TRP A 29 6.70 -6.67 20.79
CA TRP A 29 7.40 -6.19 19.62
C TRP A 29 6.97 -6.95 18.36
N GLU A 30 6.91 -8.28 18.38
CA GLU A 30 6.45 -9.10 17.26
C GLU A 30 5.01 -8.72 16.86
N ALA A 31 4.09 -8.63 17.82
CA ALA A 31 2.73 -8.17 17.55
C ALA A 31 2.70 -6.74 16.97
N PHE A 32 3.58 -5.85 17.43
CA PHE A 32 3.69 -4.51 16.84
C PHE A 32 4.20 -4.56 15.41
N VAL A 33 5.17 -5.42 15.09
CA VAL A 33 5.69 -5.59 13.74
C VAL A 33 4.58 -6.07 12.81
N ASP A 34 3.93 -7.17 13.16
CA ASP A 34 2.93 -7.84 12.31
C ASP A 34 1.69 -6.99 12.06
N TYR A 35 1.15 -6.37 13.11
CA TYR A 35 -0.15 -5.70 13.02
C TYR A 35 -0.06 -4.19 12.80
N ARG A 36 1.11 -3.57 12.97
CA ARG A 36 1.26 -2.11 12.87
C ARG A 36 2.40 -1.64 11.99
N LEU A 37 3.62 -2.11 12.21
CA LEU A 37 4.79 -1.58 11.50
C LEU A 37 4.82 -2.02 10.04
N GLU A 38 4.58 -3.31 9.79
CA GLU A 38 4.64 -3.93 8.46
C GLU A 38 3.25 -4.21 7.89
N ALA A 39 2.20 -3.71 8.56
CA ALA A 39 0.83 -3.87 8.12
C ALA A 39 0.55 -3.08 6.83
N MET A 40 -0.15 -3.72 5.89
CA MET A 40 -0.67 -3.06 4.70
C MET A 40 -2.06 -2.47 4.98
N HIS A 41 -2.24 -1.17 4.75
CA HIS A 41 -3.54 -0.52 4.82
C HIS A 41 -4.20 -0.45 3.45
N LEU A 42 -5.31 -1.17 3.30
CA LEU A 42 -6.16 -1.15 2.10
C LEU A 42 -7.34 -0.21 2.31
N SER A 43 -7.45 0.81 1.45
CA SER A 43 -8.63 1.67 1.40
C SER A 43 -9.88 0.86 1.00
N ARG A 44 -11.07 1.42 1.22
CA ARG A 44 -12.32 0.80 0.71
C ARG A 44 -12.27 0.58 -0.80
N LEU A 45 -11.65 1.50 -1.55
CA LEU A 45 -11.53 1.41 -3.01
C LEU A 45 -10.53 0.33 -3.42
N ASP A 46 -9.40 0.24 -2.71
CA ASP A 46 -8.37 -0.80 -2.93
C ASP A 46 -9.01 -2.20 -2.80
N GLN A 47 -9.82 -2.41 -1.77
CA GLN A 47 -10.49 -3.69 -1.52
C GLN A 47 -11.44 -4.08 -2.65
N VAL A 48 -12.20 -3.12 -3.21
CA VAL A 48 -13.12 -3.38 -4.33
C VAL A 48 -12.34 -3.85 -5.56
N VAL A 49 -11.30 -3.13 -5.93
CA VAL A 49 -10.50 -3.45 -7.12
C VAL A 49 -9.75 -4.78 -6.93
N ILE A 50 -9.14 -5.02 -5.77
CA ILE A 50 -8.44 -6.27 -5.47
C ILE A 50 -9.39 -7.47 -5.58
N ASN A 51 -10.60 -7.38 -5.03
CA ASN A 51 -11.58 -8.47 -5.12
C ASN A 51 -11.95 -8.78 -6.58
N LEU A 52 -12.14 -7.75 -7.43
CA LEU A 52 -12.44 -7.95 -8.85
C LEU A 52 -11.26 -8.57 -9.61
N LEU A 53 -10.03 -8.11 -9.33
CA LEU A 53 -8.82 -8.68 -9.93
C LEU A 53 -8.63 -10.15 -9.53
N LEU A 54 -8.82 -10.49 -8.25
CA LEU A 54 -8.75 -11.87 -7.75
C LEU A 54 -9.85 -12.77 -8.33
N ALA A 55 -11.01 -12.21 -8.65
CA ALA A 55 -12.10 -12.91 -9.33
C ALA A 55 -11.88 -13.07 -10.85
N GLY A 56 -10.78 -12.53 -11.41
CA GLY A 56 -10.52 -12.55 -12.85
C GLY A 56 -11.37 -11.56 -13.66
N GLN A 57 -12.07 -10.63 -12.99
CA GLN A 57 -12.95 -9.63 -13.59
C GLN A 57 -12.20 -8.33 -13.91
N ALA A 58 -11.19 -8.43 -14.76
CA ALA A 58 -10.30 -7.31 -15.08
C ALA A 58 -11.00 -6.09 -15.72
N SER A 59 -12.02 -6.34 -16.57
CA SER A 59 -12.86 -5.29 -17.15
C SER A 59 -13.55 -4.47 -16.07
N ASP A 60 -14.16 -5.17 -15.12
CA ASP A 60 -14.98 -4.59 -14.06
C ASP A 60 -14.08 -3.84 -13.07
N ALA A 61 -12.87 -4.36 -12.80
CA ALA A 61 -11.85 -3.67 -12.01
C ALA A 61 -11.44 -2.34 -12.66
N THR A 62 -11.28 -2.32 -13.99
CA THR A 62 -10.95 -1.10 -14.74
C THR A 62 -12.10 -0.09 -14.71
N GLU A 63 -13.35 -0.57 -14.85
CA GLU A 63 -14.53 0.30 -14.77
C GLU A 63 -14.71 0.88 -13.36
N ALA A 64 -14.50 0.08 -12.32
CA ALA A 64 -14.50 0.57 -10.93
C ALA A 64 -13.43 1.65 -10.73
N ALA A 65 -12.19 1.43 -11.19
CA ALA A 65 -11.11 2.41 -11.09
C ALA A 65 -11.42 3.71 -11.87
N LYS A 66 -12.08 3.64 -13.03
CA LYS A 66 -12.61 4.81 -13.74
C LYS A 66 -13.65 5.55 -12.90
N SER A 67 -14.60 4.83 -12.30
CA SER A 67 -15.64 5.43 -11.45
C SER A 67 -15.08 6.13 -10.21
N PHE A 68 -13.91 5.69 -9.72
CA PHE A 68 -13.19 6.30 -8.60
C PHE A 68 -12.35 7.51 -9.02
N GLY A 69 -12.27 7.83 -10.31
CA GLY A 69 -11.41 8.89 -10.83
C GLY A 69 -9.92 8.54 -10.83
N TRP A 70 -9.56 7.27 -10.66
CA TRP A 70 -8.16 6.80 -10.73
C TRP A 70 -7.64 6.81 -12.17
N ILE A 71 -8.54 6.50 -13.10
CA ILE A 71 -8.27 6.45 -14.54
C ILE A 71 -9.05 7.61 -15.18
N MET A 72 -8.32 8.69 -15.44
CA MET A 72 -8.80 9.82 -16.23
C MET A 72 -7.85 10.01 -17.40
N GLU A 73 -8.39 10.09 -18.61
CA GLU A 73 -7.61 10.31 -19.82
C GLU A 73 -7.30 11.81 -19.98
N ASP A 74 -6.03 12.12 -20.24
CA ASP A 74 -5.57 13.46 -20.62
C ASP A 74 -4.67 13.34 -21.85
N GLY A 75 -5.27 13.47 -23.04
CA GLY A 75 -4.57 13.28 -24.31
C GLY A 75 -3.95 11.88 -24.45
N ASP A 76 -2.63 11.82 -24.61
CA ASP A 76 -1.85 10.59 -24.88
C ASP A 76 -1.57 9.71 -23.63
N GLY A 77 -2.17 10.02 -22.46
CA GLY A 77 -1.91 9.22 -21.27
C GLY A 77 -2.90 9.40 -20.11
N LEU A 78 -2.68 8.60 -19.06
CA LEU A 78 -3.43 8.73 -17.82
C LEU A 78 -2.94 9.92 -17.00
N LYS A 79 -3.88 10.75 -16.55
CA LYS A 79 -3.57 11.82 -15.62
C LYS A 79 -2.91 11.25 -14.35
N PRO A 80 -1.89 11.92 -13.79
CA PRO A 80 -1.30 11.52 -12.51
C PRO A 80 -2.38 11.46 -11.42
N ASN A 81 -2.46 10.33 -10.73
CA ASN A 81 -3.36 10.14 -9.60
C ASN A 81 -2.60 9.44 -8.47
N ARG A 82 -2.53 10.11 -7.31
CA ARG A 82 -1.79 9.61 -6.16
C ARG A 82 -2.38 8.31 -5.59
N GLU A 83 -3.69 8.23 -5.48
CA GLU A 83 -4.37 7.03 -4.97
C GLU A 83 -4.13 5.84 -5.90
N ARG A 84 -4.17 6.07 -7.23
CA ARG A 84 -3.84 5.04 -8.22
C ARG A 84 -2.41 4.53 -8.04
N SER A 85 -1.42 5.43 -7.94
CA SER A 85 -0.03 5.02 -7.75
C SER A 85 0.20 4.30 -6.42
N GLU A 86 -0.43 4.73 -5.34
CA GLU A 86 -0.40 4.02 -4.06
C GLU A 86 -1.03 2.63 -4.19
N PHE A 87 -2.15 2.51 -4.91
CA PHE A 87 -2.81 1.23 -5.18
C PHE A 87 -1.94 0.30 -6.02
N GLU A 88 -1.30 0.79 -7.08
CA GLU A 88 -0.42 0.01 -7.96
C GLU A 88 0.74 -0.63 -7.19
N ILE A 89 1.33 0.10 -6.24
CA ILE A 89 2.37 -0.42 -5.33
C ILE A 89 1.81 -1.54 -4.44
N LYS A 90 0.63 -1.34 -3.85
CA LYS A 90 -0.03 -2.36 -3.00
C LYS A 90 -0.41 -3.60 -3.80
N ALA A 91 -0.97 -3.43 -4.99
CA ALA A 91 -1.34 -4.51 -5.88
C ALA A 91 -0.12 -5.33 -6.29
N ALA A 92 0.98 -4.67 -6.68
CA ALA A 92 2.23 -5.36 -7.01
C ALA A 92 2.80 -6.15 -5.83
N ALA A 93 2.73 -5.61 -4.60
CA ALA A 93 3.14 -6.32 -3.39
C ALA A 93 2.29 -7.58 -3.10
N LEU A 94 1.05 -7.64 -3.60
CA LEU A 94 0.17 -8.81 -3.54
C LEU A 94 0.29 -9.72 -4.77
N GLY A 95 1.20 -9.43 -5.71
CA GLY A 95 1.35 -10.19 -6.96
C GLY A 95 0.22 -9.95 -7.97
N LEU A 96 -0.53 -8.86 -7.83
CA LEU A 96 -1.61 -8.46 -8.74
C LEU A 96 -1.10 -7.42 -9.74
N THR A 97 -1.51 -7.54 -10.99
CA THR A 97 -1.20 -6.56 -12.05
C THR A 97 -2.51 -5.95 -12.55
N PRO A 98 -2.79 -4.68 -12.22
CA PRO A 98 -3.91 -3.95 -12.79
C PRO A 98 -3.79 -3.85 -14.31
N THR A 99 -4.91 -3.89 -15.02
CA THR A 99 -4.94 -3.97 -16.49
C THR A 99 -4.77 -2.64 -17.23
N TRP A 100 -4.68 -1.53 -16.50
CA TRP A 100 -4.46 -0.18 -17.05
C TRP A 100 -2.99 0.28 -16.97
N LEU A 101 -2.10 -0.60 -16.51
CA LEU A 101 -0.65 -0.38 -16.51
C LEU A 101 -0.04 -0.58 -17.90
#